data_AF-A0AAN7QMS1-F1
#
_entry.id   AF-A0AAN7QMS1-F1
#
_cell.length_a   1.000
_cell.length_b   1.000
_cell.length_c   1.000
_cell.angle_alpha   90.00
_cell.angle_beta   90.00
_cell.angle_gamma   90.00
#
_symmetry.space_group_name_H-M   'P 1'
#
loop_
_entity.id
_entity.type
_entity.pdbx_description
1 polymer ?
#
loop_
_entity_poly.entity_id
_entity_poly.type
_entity_poly.pdbx_seq_one_letter_code
_entity_poly.pdbx_strand_id
1 'polypeptide(L)' 'MNNLTNRCEICKKKVGLLGFICKCEEGWFCGEHRYPESHGCTYDYKEEGREMITLKNPVVKGEKLKDRC' A
#
# COMPACT_ATOMS: atom_id res chain seq x y z
N MET A 1 -10.63 4.75 -31.86
CA MET A 1 -11.62 4.17 -30.94
C MET A 1 -10.88 3.61 -29.73
N ASN A 2 -10.56 4.42 -28.72
CA ASN A 2 -9.84 3.94 -27.53
C ASN A 2 -10.84 3.57 -26.46
N ASN A 3 -11.29 2.32 -26.52
CA ASN A 3 -12.16 1.74 -25.50
C ASN A 3 -11.30 1.37 -24.27
N LEU A 4 -10.83 2.38 -23.52
CA LEU A 4 -10.26 2.16 -22.18
C LEU A 4 -11.41 1.82 -21.22
N THR A 5 -11.99 0.63 -21.35
CA THR A 5 -12.84 0.10 -20.29
C THR A 5 -11.95 -0.40 -19.18
N ASN A 6 -11.51 0.49 -18.29
CA ASN A 6 -10.98 0.03 -17.02
C ASN A 6 -12.10 -0.76 -16.32
N ARG A 7 -11.80 -1.98 -15.90
CA ARG A 7 -12.75 -2.86 -15.22
C ARG A 7 -12.11 -3.33 -13.93
N CYS A 8 -12.93 -3.49 -12.91
CA CYS A 8 -12.45 -4.07 -11.66
C CYS A 8 -11.92 -5.48 -11.92
N GLU A 9 -10.73 -5.81 -11.46
CA GLU A 9 -10.15 -7.14 -11.70
C GLU A 9 -10.98 -8.29 -11.10
N ILE A 10 -11.65 -8.03 -9.98
CA ILE A 10 -12.43 -9.03 -9.23
C ILE A 10 -13.86 -9.15 -9.74
N CYS A 11 -14.61 -8.05 -9.74
CA CYS A 11 -16.03 -8.07 -10.11
C CYS A 11 -16.30 -7.71 -11.57
N LYS A 12 -15.26 -7.38 -12.36
CA LYS A 12 -15.31 -6.97 -13.77
C LYS A 12 -16.26 -5.80 -14.07
N LYS A 13 -16.76 -5.12 -13.02
CA LYS A 13 -17.55 -3.89 -13.13
C LYS A 13 -16.73 -2.81 -13.80
N LYS A 14 -17.35 -2.06 -14.71
CA LYS A 14 -16.70 -0.92 -15.38
C LYS A 14 -16.34 0.14 -14.35
N VAL A 15 -15.04 0.35 -14.15
CA VAL A 15 -14.50 1.44 -13.35
C VAL A 15 -14.14 2.53 -14.34
N GLY A 16 -14.72 3.72 -14.19
CA GLY A 16 -14.55 4.80 -15.17
C GLY A 16 -13.13 5.37 -15.17
N LEU A 17 -13.04 6.69 -15.35
CA LEU A 17 -11.76 7.39 -15.24
C LEU A 17 -11.16 7.31 -13.82
N LEU A 18 -12.01 7.14 -12.81
CA LEU A 18 -11.66 7.13 -11.38
C LEU A 18 -11.52 5.71 -10.82
N GLY A 19 -10.81 4.83 -11.53
CA GLY A 19 -10.45 3.52 -10.97
C GLY A 19 -9.34 3.66 -9.93
N PHE A 20 -9.29 2.75 -8.95
CA PHE A 20 -8.20 2.71 -7.97
C PHE A 20 -7.15 1.71 -8.42
N ILE A 21 -5.89 2.12 -8.39
CA ILE A 21 -4.75 1.22 -8.60
C ILE A 21 -4.21 0.85 -7.23
N CYS A 22 -4.13 -0.45 -6.96
CA CYS A 22 -3.50 -0.96 -5.75
C CYS A 22 -1.97 -1.04 -5.93
N LYS A 23 -1.20 -1.00 -4.83
CA LYS A 23 0.26 -1.17 -4.89
C LYS A 23 0.70 -2.56 -5.33
N CYS A 24 -0.18 -3.57 -5.30
CA CYS A 24 0.12 -4.89 -5.84
C CYS A 24 0.21 -4.90 -7.38
N GLU A 25 -0.07 -3.77 -8.05
CA GLU A 25 -0.01 -3.64 -9.52
C GLU A 25 -0.95 -4.60 -10.28
N GLU A 26 -1.81 -5.33 -9.58
CA GLU A 26 -2.82 -6.26 -10.14
C GLU A 26 -4.03 -5.52 -10.74
N GLY A 27 -3.83 -4.34 -11.36
CA GLY A 27 -4.85 -3.66 -12.13
C GLY A 27 -5.74 -2.67 -11.37
N TRP A 28 -6.93 -2.42 -11.94
CA TRP A 28 -7.87 -1.40 -11.48
C TRP A 28 -8.96 -2.01 -10.61
N PHE A 29 -9.37 -1.31 -9.56
CA PHE A 29 -10.38 -1.74 -8.60
C PHE A 29 -11.52 -0.73 -8.50
N CYS A 30 -12.73 -1.23 -8.22
CA CYS A 30 -13.89 -0.37 -7.92
C CYS A 30 -13.87 0.06 -6.44
N GLY A 31 -14.76 0.98 -6.05
CA GLY A 31 -14.78 1.50 -4.67
C GLY A 31 -14.91 0.44 -3.58
N GLU A 32 -15.60 -0.67 -3.87
CA GLU A 32 -15.83 -1.78 -2.93
C GLU A 32 -14.60 -2.70 -2.82
N HIS A 33 -13.84 -2.83 -3.91
CA HIS A 33 -12.65 -3.68 -3.99
C HIS A 33 -11.33 -2.91 -3.85
N ARG A 34 -11.40 -1.64 -3.44
CA ARG A 34 -10.22 -0.78 -3.28
C ARG A 34 -9.28 -1.32 -2.20
N TYR A 35 -9.83 -1.89 -1.14
CA TYR A 35 -9.06 -2.30 0.02
C TYR A 35 -8.38 -3.67 -0.20
N PRO A 36 -7.17 -3.86 0.34
CA PRO A 36 -6.40 -5.10 0.16
C PRO A 36 -7.10 -6.35 0.68
N GLU A 37 -7.91 -6.21 1.73
CA GLU A 37 -8.76 -7.29 2.26
C GLU A 37 -9.81 -7.77 1.24
N SER A 38 -10.37 -6.85 0.45
CA SER A 38 -11.44 -7.13 -0.49
C SER A 38 -10.95 -7.83 -1.75
N HIS A 39 -9.64 -7.77 -2.03
CA HIS A 39 -9.04 -8.38 -3.22
C HIS A 39 -7.98 -9.43 -2.94
N GLY A 40 -7.74 -9.76 -1.66
CA GLY A 40 -6.72 -10.74 -1.29
C GLY A 40 -5.32 -10.30 -1.70
N CYS A 41 -5.02 -9.01 -1.53
CA CYS A 41 -3.74 -8.42 -1.92
C CYS A 41 -2.56 -9.21 -1.32
N THR A 42 -1.68 -9.70 -2.19
CA THR A 42 -0.47 -10.44 -1.81
C THR A 42 0.74 -9.54 -1.56
N TYR A 43 0.57 -8.22 -1.67
CA TYR A 43 1.65 -7.27 -1.48
C TYR A 43 2.00 -7.08 0.00
N ASP A 44 3.29 -7.19 0.33
CA ASP A 44 3.79 -7.17 1.71
C ASP A 44 3.99 -5.73 2.24
N TYR A 45 2.86 -5.06 2.53
CA TYR A 45 2.87 -3.71 3.14
C TYR A 45 3.65 -3.64 4.46
N LYS A 46 3.81 -4.77 5.16
CA LYS A 46 4.51 -4.86 6.45
C LYS A 46 6.02 -4.75 6.32
N GLU A 47 6.60 -5.30 5.25
CA GLU A 47 8.03 -5.19 4.99
C GLU A 47 8.37 -3.78 4.51
N GLU A 48 7.63 -3.26 3.52
CA GLU A 48 7.80 -1.89 3.02
C GLU A 48 7.68 -0.85 4.17
N GLY A 49 6.69 -1.04 5.06
CA GLY A 49 6.53 -0.20 6.24
C GLY A 49 7.73 -0.26 7.19
N ARG A 50 8.29 -1.45 7.43
CA ARG A 50 9.47 -1.63 8.30
C ARG A 50 10.73 -1.02 7.71
N GLU A 51 10.96 -1.18 6.42
CA GLU A 51 12.09 -0.56 5.72
C GLU A 51 12.00 0.97 5.79
N MET A 52 10.84 1.53 5.52
CA MET A 52 10.61 2.98 5.57
C MET A 52 10.77 3.56 6.98
N ILE A 53 10.33 2.83 8.01
CA ILE A 53 10.53 3.22 9.42
C ILE A 53 12.01 3.17 9.78
N THR A 54 12.70 2.10 9.37
CA THR A 54 14.14 1.92 9.63
C THR A 54 14.96 3.04 9.00
N LEU A 55 14.64 3.43 7.77
CA LEU A 55 15.29 4.54 7.09
C LEU A 55 15.03 5.89 7.78
N LYS A 56 13.81 6.10 8.28
CA LYS A 56 13.38 7.38 8.88
C LYS A 56 13.74 7.55 10.34
N ASN A 57 14.16 6.51 11.05
CA ASN A 57 14.48 6.60 12.46
C ASN A 57 16.00 6.76 12.63
N PRO A 58 16.54 8.00 12.72
CA PRO A 58 17.95 8.20 12.98
C PRO A 58 18.29 7.54 14.33
N VAL A 59 19.40 6.81 14.38
CA VAL A 59 19.82 6.11 15.60
C VAL A 59 20.12 7.15 16.68
N VAL A 60 19.16 7.36 17.59
CA VAL A 60 19.35 8.21 18.77
C VAL A 60 20.28 7.46 19.73
N LYS A 61 21.58 7.64 19.55
CA LYS A 61 22.60 7.27 20.54
C LYS A 61 22.67 8.37 21.59
N GLY A 62 21.69 8.39 22.50
CA GLY A 62 21.85 9.16 23.74
C GLY A 62 22.91 8.50 24.60
N GLU A 63 23.88 9.28 25.11
CA GLU A 63 24.80 8.77 26.13
C GLU A 63 23.98 8.24 27.31
N LYS A 64 24.18 6.97 27.65
CA LYS A 64 23.56 6.39 28.85
C LYS A 64 24.08 7.19 30.04
N LEU A 65 23.18 7.88 30.73
CA LEU A 65 23.48 8.55 32.00
C LEU A 65 24.13 7.53 32.93
N LYS A 66 25.44 7.68 33.15
CA LYS A 66 26.13 6.98 34.22
C LYS A 66 25.59 7.57 35.52
N ASP A 67 25.21 6.66 36.40
CA ASP A 67 24.69 6.88 37.75
C ASP A 67 24.99 8.28 38.31
N ARG A 68 23.94 9.08 38.52
CA ARG A 68 24.06 10.31 39.30
C ARG A 68 24.15 9.89 40.76
N CYS A 69 25.34 10.10 41.34
CA CYS A 69 25.55 10.20 42.78
C CYS A 69 24.86 11.46 43.30
#